data_AF-A0A940B684-F1
#
_entry.id   AF-A0A940B684-F1
#
_cell.length_a   1.000
_cell.length_b   1.000
_cell.length_c   1.000
_cell.angle_alpha   90.00
_cell.angle_beta   90.00
_cell.angle_gamma   90.00
#
_symmetry.space_group_name_H-M   'P 1'
#
loop_
_entity.id
_entity.type
_entity.pdbx_description
1 polymer ?
#
loop_
_entity_poly.entity_id
_entity_poly.type
_entity_poly.pdbx_seq_one_letter_code
_entity_poly.pdbx_strand_id
1 'polypeptide(L)' 'EVARENFIPIVENKPLARMLYHNVEIDEEIPEELYKMTAEVLAYVYALEGREA' A
#
# COMPACT_ATOMS: atom_id res chain seq x y z
N GLU A 1 15.28 -2.09 -6.41
CA GLU A 1 15.44 -1.47 -7.75
C GLU A 1 14.27 -1.81 -8.67
N VAL A 2 13.89 -3.09 -8.77
CA VAL A 2 12.74 -3.61 -9.54
C VAL A 2 11.47 -2.75 -9.54
N ALA A 3 11.01 -2.28 -8.37
CA ALA A 3 9.80 -1.43 -8.30
C ALA A 3 9.94 -0.14 -9.14
N ARG A 4 11.11 0.50 -9.11
CA ARG A 4 11.37 1.72 -9.89
C ARG A 4 11.43 1.44 -11.40
N GLU A 5 12.03 0.32 -11.78
CA GLU A 5 12.15 -0.11 -13.19
C GLU A 5 10.79 -0.44 -13.81
N ASN A 6 9.84 -0.88 -12.98
CA ASN A 6 8.47 -1.20 -13.40
C ASN A 6 7.46 -0.07 -13.10
N PHE A 7 7.94 1.12 -12.74
CA PHE A 7 7.10 2.28 -12.42
C PHE A 7 6.07 2.03 -11.32
N ILE A 8 6.37 1.13 -10.37
CA ILE A 8 5.55 0.88 -9.19
C ILE A 8 5.86 1.93 -8.12
N PRO A 9 4.89 2.74 -7.68
CA PRO A 9 5.09 3.75 -6.65
C PRO A 9 5.58 3.15 -5.33
N ILE A 10 6.52 3.84 -4.68
CA ILE A 10 7.02 3.46 -3.34
C ILE A 10 6.53 4.52 -2.36
N VAL A 11 5.64 4.12 -1.45
CA VAL A 11 5.06 4.99 -0.42
C VAL A 11 5.59 4.59 0.95
N GLU A 12 6.19 5.53 1.68
CA GLU A 12 6.68 5.26 3.03
C GLU A 12 5.57 5.46 4.07
N ASN A 13 5.09 4.36 4.66
CA ASN A 13 4.21 4.37 5.83
C ASN A 13 4.70 3.32 6.84
N LYS A 14 5.60 3.72 7.74
CA LYS A 14 6.26 2.78 8.69
C LYS A 14 5.27 2.01 9.58
N PRO A 15 4.21 2.63 10.15
CA PRO A 15 3.20 1.89 10.91
C PRO A 15 2.53 0.80 10.08
N LEU A 16 1.96 1.14 8.92
CA LEU A 16 1.24 0.18 8.08
C LEU A 16 2.16 -0.94 7.59
N ALA A 17 3.36 -0.60 7.13
CA ALA A 17 4.33 -1.58 6.64
C ALA A 17 4.69 -2.61 7.72
N ARG A 18 4.86 -2.18 8.97
CA ARG A 18 5.11 -3.10 10.09
C ARG A 18 3.91 -3.99 10.40
N MET A 19 2.70 -3.43 10.40
CA MET A 19 1.49 -4.22 10.67
C MET A 19 1.26 -5.27 9.58
N LEU A 20 1.38 -4.90 8.31
CA LEU A 20 1.27 -5.83 7.18
C LEU A 20 2.33 -6.93 7.28
N TYR A 21 3.59 -6.58 7.54
CA TYR A 21 4.68 -7.56 7.66
C TYR A 21 4.47 -8.57 8.80
N HIS A 22 3.83 -8.16 9.89
CA HIS A 22 3.62 -9.03 11.06
C HIS A 22 2.33 -9.84 11.00
N ASN A 23 1.31 -9.37 10.30
CA ASN A 23 -0.05 -9.89 10.41
C ASN A 23 -0.60 -10.46 9.10
N VAL A 24 0.10 -10.31 7.97
CA VAL A 24 -0.41 -10.71 6.64
C VAL A 24 0.68 -11.48 5.90
N GLU A 25 0.39 -12.73 5.58
CA GLU A 25 1.28 -13.53 4.75
C GLU A 25 1.08 -13.23 3.26
N ILE A 26 2.04 -13.68 2.45
CA ILE A 26 1.94 -13.53 0.99
C ILE A 26 0.71 -14.32 0.50
N ASP A 27 0.00 -13.74 -0.47
CA ASP A 27 -1.24 -14.26 -1.07
C ASP A 27 -2.46 -14.28 -0.11
N GLU A 28 -2.35 -13.68 1.07
CA GLU A 28 -3.49 -13.46 1.98
C GLU A 28 -4.16 -12.11 1.75
N GLU A 29 -5.45 -12.03 2.13
CA GLU A 29 -6.19 -10.79 2.13
C GLU A 29 -5.77 -9.87 3.27
N ILE A 30 -5.90 -8.56 3.05
CA ILE A 30 -5.64 -7.57 4.08
C ILE A 30 -6.71 -7.71 5.19
N PRO A 31 -6.33 -7.70 6.48
CA PRO A 31 -7.28 -7.68 7.60
C PRO A 31 -8.14 -6.41 7.64
N GLU A 32 -9.38 -6.54 8.10
CA GLU A 32 -10.36 -5.44 8.13
C GLU A 32 -9.87 -4.22 8.92
N GLU A 33 -9.16 -4.45 10.03
CA GLU A 33 -8.60 -3.40 10.87
C GLU A 33 -7.56 -2.52 10.14
N LEU A 34 -6.98 -3.01 9.02
CA LEU A 34 -6.01 -2.28 8.21
C LEU A 34 -6.65 -1.60 6.99
N TYR A 35 -7.94 -1.80 6.72
CA TYR A 35 -8.60 -1.29 5.52
C TYR A 35 -8.49 0.21 5.38
N LYS A 36 -8.76 0.97 6.45
CA LYS A 36 -8.70 2.43 6.40
C LYS A 36 -7.31 2.92 6.02
N MET A 37 -6.27 2.42 6.70
CA MET A 37 -4.89 2.83 6.46
C MET A 37 -4.42 2.44 5.05
N THR A 38 -4.85 1.27 4.57
CA THR A 38 -4.55 0.79 3.22
C THR A 38 -5.25 1.66 2.17
N ALA A 39 -6.53 1.99 2.38
CA ALA A 39 -7.30 2.84 1.48
C ALA A 39 -6.69 4.24 1.36
N GLU A 40 -6.17 4.82 2.45
CA GLU A 40 -5.44 6.09 2.43
C GLU A 40 -4.19 6.02 1.53
N VAL A 41 -3.45 4.90 1.56
CA VAL A 41 -2.30 4.69 0.67
C VAL A 41 -2.74 4.51 -0.78
N LEU A 42 -3.80 3.75 -1.04
CA LEU A 42 -4.35 3.60 -2.40
C LEU A 42 -4.81 4.95 -2.96
N ALA A 43 -5.57 5.73 -2.19
CA ALA A 43 -6.01 7.06 -2.60
C ALA A 43 -4.84 7.98 -2.94
N TYR A 44 -3.76 7.93 -2.15
CA TYR A 44 -2.54 8.68 -2.44
C TYR A 44 -1.89 8.24 -3.76
N VAL A 45 -1.79 6.93 -4.02
CA VAL A 45 -1.25 6.40 -5.28
C VAL A 45 -2.10 6.82 -6.48
N TYR A 46 -3.42 6.73 -6.38
CA TYR A 46 -4.34 7.15 -7.45
C TYR A 46 -4.19 8.64 -7.77
N ALA A 47 -4.12 9.49 -6.73
CA ALA A 47 -3.89 10.92 -6.89
C ALA A 47 -2.54 11.24 -7.56
N LEU A 48 -1.47 10.49 -7.24
CA LEU A 48 -0.17 10.64 -7.90
C LEU A 48 -0.22 10.26 -9.39
N GLU A 49 -1.01 9.26 -9.75
CA GLU A 49 -1.18 8.80 -11.13
C GLU A 49 -2.16 9.66 -11.94
N GLY A 50 -2.75 10.69 -11.32
CA GLY A 50 -3.78 11.53 -11.96
C GLY A 50 -5.07 10.77 -12.27
N ARG A 51 -5.29 9.64 -11.60
CA ARG A 51 -6.51 8.83 -11.68
C ARG A 51 -7.44 9.31 -10.58
N GLU A 52 -8.60 9.86 -10.93
CA GLU A 52 -9.59 10.23 -9.91
C GLU A 52 -10.07 8.96 -9.20
N ALA A 53 -10.07 9.00 -7.86
CA ALA A 53 -10.43 7.89 -6.97
C ALA A 53 -11.94 7.73 -6.80
#